data_AF-A0A662SSC0-F1
#
_entry.id   AF-A0A662SSC0-F1
#
_cell.length_a   1.000
_cell.length_b   1.000
_cell.length_c   1.000
_cell.angle_alpha   90.00
_cell.angle_beta   90.00
_cell.angle_gamma   90.00
#
_symmetry.space_group_name_H-M   'P 1'
#
loop_
_entity.id
_entity.type
_entity.pdbx_description
1 polymer ?
#
loop_
_entity_poly.entity_id
_entity_poly.type
_entity_poly.pdbx_seq_one_letter_code
_entity_poly.pdbx_strand_id
1 'polypeptide(L)'
;MGKSLGERLRDPITGLPIELFAWEEIEKEQQIVKIRVERRRHKLVTKIEGLSLPQDMIKRLLKDLKRKLACGGTYKDGYILLQGDQREKVRRILVEDWGIGEDQIEVG
;
A
#
# COMPACT_ATOMS: atom_id res chain seq x y z
N MET A 1 -50.07 -28.23 9.20
CA MET A 1 -48.78 -28.91 9.43
C MET A 1 -47.95 -28.72 8.15
N GLY A 2 -47.25 -27.61 7.98
CA GLY A 2 -46.03 -27.29 8.70
C GLY A 2 -44.84 -27.73 7.84
N LYS A 3 -44.54 -27.01 6.75
CA LYS A 3 -43.19 -27.03 6.20
C LYS A 3 -42.48 -25.79 6.71
N SER A 4 -41.76 -26.03 7.79
CA SER A 4 -40.81 -25.16 8.45
C SER A 4 -39.60 -24.84 7.56
N LEU A 5 -38.99 -23.70 7.88
CA LEU A 5 -37.59 -23.33 7.63
C LEU A 5 -37.23 -22.81 6.23
N GLY A 6 -37.48 -21.52 6.05
CA GLY A 6 -36.50 -20.57 5.48
C GLY A 6 -36.12 -20.77 4.02
N GLU A 7 -36.95 -20.28 3.10
CA GLU A 7 -36.52 -20.00 1.73
C GLU A 7 -35.47 -18.89 1.77
N ARG A 8 -34.19 -19.28 1.87
CA ARG A 8 -33.05 -18.35 1.76
C ARG A 8 -33.03 -17.80 0.34
N LEU A 9 -33.08 -16.48 0.22
CA LEU A 9 -32.97 -15.76 -1.05
C LEU A 9 -31.66 -16.18 -1.76
N ARG A 10 -31.77 -16.68 -3.00
CA ARG A 10 -30.65 -17.15 -3.83
C ARG A 10 -30.51 -16.26 -5.05
N ASP A 11 -29.26 -16.02 -5.45
CA ASP A 11 -28.94 -15.26 -6.65
C ASP A 11 -29.39 -16.02 -7.91
N PRO A 12 -30.18 -15.41 -8.82
CA PRO A 12 -30.73 -16.10 -9.98
C PRO A 12 -29.70 -16.41 -11.08
N ILE A 13 -28.48 -15.87 -11.00
CA ILE A 13 -27.41 -16.09 -11.98
C ILE A 13 -26.52 -17.26 -11.53
N THR A 14 -26.25 -17.37 -10.23
CA THR A 14 -25.27 -18.31 -9.65
C THR A 14 -25.88 -19.38 -8.73
N GLY A 15 -27.11 -19.19 -8.24
CA GLY A 15 -27.82 -20.11 -7.35
C GLY A 15 -27.33 -20.12 -5.89
N LEU A 16 -26.33 -19.29 -5.58
CA LEU A 16 -25.77 -19.14 -4.24
C LEU A 16 -26.70 -18.33 -3.34
N PRO A 17 -26.83 -18.67 -2.05
CA PRO A 17 -27.48 -17.80 -1.06
C PRO A 17 -26.93 -16.37 -1.13
N ILE A 18 -27.80 -15.36 -1.24
CA ILE A 18 -27.41 -13.93 -1.32
C ILE A 18 -26.61 -13.51 -0.08
N GLU A 19 -26.93 -14.12 1.06
CA GLU A 19 -26.21 -13.97 2.32
C GLU A 19 -24.76 -14.48 2.27
N LEU A 20 -24.30 -15.19 1.23
CA LEU A 20 -22.87 -15.52 1.01
C LEU A 20 -22.17 -14.46 0.14
N PHE A 21 -22.88 -13.80 -0.78
CA PHE A 21 -22.34 -12.73 -1.63
C PHE A 21 -21.89 -11.51 -0.82
N ALA A 22 -22.54 -11.23 0.33
CA ALA A 22 -22.15 -10.15 1.23
C ALA A 22 -20.80 -10.36 1.94
N TRP A 23 -20.22 -11.56 1.87
CA TRP A 23 -18.93 -11.91 2.49
C TRP A 23 -17.82 -12.14 1.46
N GLU A 24 -18.13 -12.10 0.16
CA GLU A 24 -17.14 -12.05 -0.91
C GLU A 24 -16.61 -10.63 -1.16
N GLU A 25 -16.90 -9.68 -0.27
CA GLU A 25 -15.96 -8.59 0.00
C GLU A 25 -14.73 -9.18 0.66
N ILE A 26 -13.85 -9.75 -0.18
CA ILE A 26 -12.49 -10.08 0.19
C ILE A 26 -11.92 -8.82 0.84
N GLU A 27 -11.80 -8.82 2.16
CA GLU A 27 -10.96 -7.91 2.92
C GLU A 27 -9.55 -8.10 2.37
N LYS A 28 -9.22 -7.35 1.31
CA LYS A 28 -7.84 -7.20 0.90
C LYS A 28 -7.17 -6.53 2.08
N GLU A 29 -6.41 -7.29 2.86
CA GLU A 29 -5.46 -6.72 3.82
C GLU A 29 -4.65 -5.67 3.07
N GLN A 30 -5.02 -4.40 3.26
CA GLN A 30 -4.38 -3.32 2.55
C GLN A 30 -3.00 -3.14 3.16
N GLN A 31 -1.98 -3.48 2.37
CA GLN A 31 -0.60 -3.34 2.81
C GLN A 31 -0.24 -1.86 2.91
N ILE A 32 -0.05 -1.37 4.13
CA ILE A 32 0.29 0.02 4.43
C ILE A 32 1.75 0.32 4.09
N VAL A 33 1.98 1.37 3.31
CA VAL A 33 3.30 1.94 3.04
C VAL A 33 3.70 2.82 4.22
N LYS A 34 4.82 2.50 4.86
CA LYS A 34 5.33 3.24 6.02
C LYS A 34 6.51 4.12 5.60
N ILE A 35 6.42 5.41 5.90
CA ILE A 35 7.46 6.40 5.61
C ILE A 35 7.95 6.97 6.94
N ARG A 36 9.21 6.69 7.30
CA ARG A 36 9.77 7.04 8.61
C ARG A 36 11.13 7.70 8.48
N VAL A 37 11.48 8.56 9.43
CA VAL A 37 12.85 9.07 9.56
C VAL A 37 13.64 8.22 10.54
N GLU A 38 14.82 7.78 10.13
CA GLU A 38 15.80 7.15 10.98
C GLU A 38 17.07 8.01 11.05
N ARG A 39 17.79 7.93 12.16
CA ARG A 39 19.14 8.51 12.27
C ARG A 39 20.16 7.41 12.03
N ARG A 40 20.97 7.55 10.98
CA ARG A 40 22.12 6.66 10.70
C ARG A 40 23.42 7.42 10.91
N ARG A 41 24.21 6.97 11.90
CA ARG A 41 25.41 7.68 12.38
C ARG A 41 25.06 9.12 12.73
N HIS A 42 25.43 10.08 11.89
CA HIS A 42 25.20 11.51 12.08
C HIS A 42 24.21 12.12 11.09
N LYS A 43 23.61 11.33 10.20
CA LYS A 43 22.71 11.81 9.14
C LYS A 43 21.30 11.27 9.31
N LEU A 44 20.32 12.08 8.98
CA LEU A 44 18.93 11.63 8.84
C LEU A 44 18.77 10.90 7.51
N VAL A 45 17.94 9.86 7.52
CA VAL A 45 17.51 9.12 6.34
C VAL A 45 16.01 8.88 6.42
N THR A 46 15.34 8.87 5.28
CA THR A 46 13.94 8.49 5.15
C THR A 46 13.87 7.05 4.69
N LYS A 47 13.23 6.17 5.47
CA LYS A 47 12.96 4.77 5.14
C LYS A 47 11.52 4.64 4.64
N ILE A 48 11.35 3.92 3.53
CA ILE A 48 10.05 3.64 2.91
C ILE A 48 9.93 2.13 2.78
N GLU A 49 8.94 1.54 3.45
CA GLU A 49 8.69 0.09 3.49
C GLU A 49 7.22 -0.23 3.24
N GLY A 50 6.91 -1.50 2.95
CA GLY A 50 5.53 -1.92 2.66
C GLY A 50 5.08 -1.68 1.22
N LEU A 51 6.00 -1.39 0.29
CA LEU A 51 5.69 -1.22 -1.13
C LEU A 51 5.30 -2.55 -1.76
N SER A 52 4.01 -2.75 -2.06
CA SER A 52 3.49 -3.92 -2.78
C SER A 52 3.65 -3.76 -4.31
N LEU A 53 4.88 -3.52 -4.76
CA LEU A 53 5.22 -3.31 -6.17
C LEU A 53 6.23 -4.37 -6.66
N PRO A 54 6.20 -4.78 -7.94
CA PRO A 54 7.25 -5.58 -8.55
C PRO A 54 8.63 -4.91 -8.42
N GLN A 55 9.70 -5.70 -8.32
CA GLN A 55 11.05 -5.17 -8.07
C GLN A 55 11.53 -4.18 -9.14
N ASP A 56 11.17 -4.38 -10.40
CA ASP A 56 11.46 -3.46 -11.50
C ASP A 56 10.73 -2.12 -11.34
N MET A 57 9.48 -2.14 -10.86
CA MET A 57 8.71 -0.94 -10.52
C MET A 57 9.31 -0.22 -9.32
N ILE A 58 9.78 -0.95 -8.30
CA ILE A 58 10.51 -0.35 -7.17
C ILE A 58 11.79 0.35 -7.64
N LYS A 59 12.54 -0.25 -8.58
CA LYS A 59 13.74 0.38 -9.16
C LYS A 59 13.41 1.67 -9.92
N ARG A 60 12.27 1.69 -10.64
CA ARG A 60 11.75 2.89 -11.32
C ARG A 60 11.37 3.97 -10.30
N LEU A 61 10.59 3.61 -9.27
CA LEU A 61 10.23 4.50 -8.17
C LEU A 61 11.47 5.12 -7.50
N LEU A 62 12.47 4.30 -7.16
CA LEU A 62 13.72 4.79 -6.60
C LEU A 62 14.42 5.80 -7.52
N LYS A 63 14.44 5.56 -8.84
CA LYS A 63 15.04 6.50 -9.80
C LYS A 63 14.29 7.83 -9.83
N ASP A 64 12.96 7.77 -9.82
CA ASP A 64 12.11 8.96 -9.82
C ASP A 64 12.22 9.76 -8.53
N LEU A 65 12.21 9.10 -7.37
CA LEU A 65 12.43 9.74 -6.06
C LEU A 65 13.77 10.47 -6.02
N LYS A 66 14.88 9.81 -6.42
CA LYS A 66 16.21 10.45 -6.47
C LYS A 66 16.23 11.67 -7.39
N ARG A 67 15.59 11.58 -8.56
CA ARG A 67 15.50 12.69 -9.52
C ARG A 67 14.70 13.87 -8.96
N LYS A 68 13.51 13.61 -8.40
CA LYS A 68 12.60 14.65 -7.91
C LYS A 68 13.07 15.30 -6.59
N LEU A 69 13.72 14.52 -5.73
CA LEU A 69 14.15 14.96 -4.39
C LEU A 69 15.61 15.43 -4.34
N ALA A 70 16.35 15.28 -5.44
CA ALA A 70 17.77 15.64 -5.56
C ALA A 70 18.63 15.02 -4.44
N CYS A 71 18.33 13.77 -4.05
CA CYS A 71 19.02 13.09 -2.96
C CYS A 71 19.55 11.71 -3.38
N GLY A 72 20.58 11.22 -2.69
CA GLY A 72 21.00 9.84 -2.81
C GLY A 72 19.98 8.87 -2.19
N GLY A 73 20.01 7.61 -2.63
CA GLY A 73 19.18 6.57 -2.06
C GLY A 73 19.47 5.18 -2.61
N THR A 74 18.98 4.16 -1.89
CA THR A 74 19.15 2.75 -2.25
C THR A 74 17.88 1.95 -1.97
N TYR A 75 17.68 0.86 -2.69
CA TYR A 75 16.68 -0.16 -2.38
C TYR A 75 17.40 -1.42 -1.93
N LYS A 76 17.06 -1.91 -0.74
CA LYS A 76 17.60 -3.15 -0.19
C LYS A 76 16.63 -3.74 0.83
N ASP A 77 16.62 -5.07 0.95
CA ASP A 77 15.88 -5.79 1.97
C ASP A 77 14.38 -5.38 2.06
N GLY A 78 13.75 -5.10 0.91
CA GLY A 78 12.33 -4.73 0.85
C GLY A 78 12.00 -3.27 1.17
N TYR A 79 12.99 -2.39 1.36
CA TYR A 79 12.76 -0.96 1.63
C TYR A 79 13.65 -0.03 0.82
N ILE A 80 13.17 1.20 0.59
CA ILE A 80 13.94 2.30 0.04
C ILE A 80 14.50 3.14 1.19
N LEU A 81 15.78 3.53 1.11
CA LEU A 81 16.38 4.56 1.96
C LEU A 81 16.76 5.77 1.11
N LEU A 82 16.35 6.96 1.55
CA LEU A 82 16.71 8.25 0.98
C LEU A 82 17.48 9.09 1.99
N GLN A 83 18.37 9.96 1.53
CA GLN A 83 19.10 10.88 2.39
C GLN A 83 18.24 12.09 2.82
N GLY A 84 18.33 12.46 4.10
CA GLY A 84 17.57 13.54 4.70
C GLY A 84 16.16 13.13 5.13
N ASP A 85 15.43 14.08 5.71
CA ASP A 85 13.99 13.96 5.95
C ASP A 85 13.24 14.39 4.69
N GLN A 86 12.59 13.43 4.04
CA GLN A 86 11.84 13.60 2.80
C GLN A 86 10.40 13.13 2.94
N ARG A 87 9.92 12.86 4.16
CA ARG A 87 8.62 12.20 4.42
C ARG A 87 7.46 12.79 3.63
N GLU A 88 7.27 14.10 3.79
CA GLU A 88 6.19 14.84 3.13
C GLU A 88 6.30 14.91 1.61
N LYS A 89 7.52 14.88 1.08
CA LYS A 89 7.73 14.91 -0.37
C LYS A 89 7.55 13.51 -0.96
N VAL A 90 8.01 12.48 -0.27
CA VAL A 90 7.77 11.08 -0.66
C VAL A 90 6.28 10.79 -0.66
N ARG A 91 5.55 11.14 0.41
CA ARG A 91 4.09 10.98 0.48
C ARG A 91 3.42 11.55 -0.76
N ARG A 92 3.70 12.83 -1.07
CA ARG A 92 3.14 13.50 -2.25
C ARG A 92 3.46 12.79 -3.55
N ILE A 93 4.71 12.39 -3.77
CA ILE A 93 5.11 11.66 -4.99
C ILE A 93 4.38 10.32 -5.11
N LEU A 94 4.22 9.59 -4.01
CA LEU A 94 3.54 8.29 -4.02
C LEU A 94 2.04 8.44 -4.35
N VAL A 95 1.40 9.48 -3.83
CA VAL A 95 -0.02 9.77 -4.10
C VAL A 95 -0.22 10.31 -5.51
N GLU A 96 0.48 11.39 -5.85
CA GLU A 96 0.25 12.15 -7.08
C GLU A 96 0.76 11.43 -8.33
N ASP A 97 1.92 10.76 -8.26
CA ASP A 97 2.56 10.18 -9.44
C ASP A 97 2.42 8.65 -9.52
N TRP A 98 2.28 7.97 -8.38
CA TRP A 98 2.26 6.50 -8.30
C TRP A 98 0.88 5.92 -7.94
N GLY A 99 -0.10 6.77 -7.65
CA GLY A 99 -1.49 6.36 -7.40
C GLY A 99 -1.66 5.50 -6.14
N ILE A 100 -0.76 5.62 -5.17
CA ILE A 100 -0.92 4.98 -3.86
C ILE A 100 -1.90 5.84 -3.05
N GLY A 101 -2.98 5.22 -2.56
CA GLY A 101 -4.00 5.93 -1.79
C GLY A 101 -3.43 6.58 -0.53
N GLU A 102 -3.95 7.74 -0.14
CA GLU A 102 -3.50 8.42 1.09
C GLU A 102 -3.78 7.57 2.34
N ASP A 103 -4.88 6.84 2.34
CA ASP A 103 -5.28 5.86 3.36
C ASP A 103 -4.30 4.68 3.47
N GLN A 104 -3.48 4.46 2.44
CA GLN A 104 -2.48 3.40 2.40
C GLN A 104 -1.09 3.87 2.86
N ILE A 105 -0.94 5.13 3.29
CA ILE A 105 0.35 5.70 3.68
C ILE A 105 0.35 6.13 5.15
N GLU A 106 1.25 5.53 5.93
CA GLU A 106 1.56 5.95 7.30
C GLU A 106 2.85 6.76 7.30
N VAL A 107 2.81 8.01 7.77
CA VAL A 107 3.99 8.87 7.93
C VAL A 107 4.34 9.00 9.41
N GLY A 108 5.55 8.62 9.80
CA GLY A 108 6.06 8.64 11.18
C GLY A 108 7.36 9.41 11.37
#